data_AF-A0A949CK20-F1
#
_entry.id   AF-A0A949CK20-F1
#
_cell.length_a   1.000
_cell.length_b   1.000
_cell.length_c   1.000
_cell.angle_alpha   90.00
_cell.angle_beta   90.00
_cell.angle_gamma   90.00
#
_symmetry.space_group_name_H-M   'P 1'
#
loop_
_entity.id
_entity.type
_entity.pdbx_description
1 polymer ?
#
loop_
_entity_poly.entity_id
_entity_poly.type
_entity_poly.pdbx_seq_one_letter_code
_entity_poly.pdbx_strand_id
1 'polypeptide(L)'
;MSADKTISRGTKWQRIDPALAWETWSASAEEPWDSSRVALVLRRAGFGGPKKQIDASLNLIPEELVDRLLVPDNPNAYQEFEDESQTLSKSILASGSMPKLVAWWLHRMLKSPTPLVEKITLFWHGHFATGADKVQDVELMWLQNQTLRNHALGYFRDMVQSISKDPAMLIYLDSVSNRKAHPNENYARELMELFCLGEGNYTEKDVQELARCFTGWEIRRKQFRFNSYQHDPDRKTILGNTDIETGEQAIDHIVTQESMPRFIVKKLFHFFVCDEPEPDDDFLQPLVDEFVSSNHSVKHVIMRILTSRLFLSGWCIGKKVRSPVELAMEFLHSM
;
A
#
# COMPACT_ATOMS: atom_id res chain seq x y z
N MET A 1 23.59 -27.16 -22.19
CA MET A 1 22.12 -27.14 -22.29
C MET A 1 21.65 -25.91 -21.54
N SER A 2 21.30 -24.83 -22.25
CA SER A 2 20.70 -23.65 -21.63
C SER A 2 19.31 -24.08 -21.15
N ALA A 3 19.11 -24.18 -19.84
CA ALA A 3 17.77 -24.40 -19.31
C ALA A 3 16.90 -23.24 -19.82
N ASP A 4 15.76 -23.56 -20.41
CA ASP A 4 14.79 -22.58 -20.87
C ASP A 4 14.34 -21.74 -19.67
N LYS A 5 14.81 -20.48 -19.61
CA LYS A 5 14.56 -19.53 -18.52
C LYS A 5 13.29 -18.69 -18.77
N THR A 6 12.46 -19.08 -19.73
CA THR A 6 11.28 -18.31 -20.14
C THR A 6 10.04 -18.71 -19.35
N ILE A 7 9.39 -17.72 -18.71
CA ILE A 7 8.15 -17.92 -17.95
C ILE A 7 6.96 -17.70 -18.90
N SER A 8 6.64 -18.71 -19.72
CA SER A 8 5.57 -18.60 -20.72
C SER A 8 4.14 -18.61 -20.12
N ARG A 9 3.15 -18.25 -20.93
CA ARG A 9 1.72 -18.29 -20.54
C ARG A 9 1.24 -19.68 -20.09
N GLY A 10 1.85 -20.75 -20.62
CA GLY A 10 1.52 -22.14 -20.28
C GLY A 10 2.29 -22.69 -19.06
N THR A 11 3.22 -21.91 -18.49
CA THR A 11 4.03 -22.35 -17.35
C THR A 11 3.14 -22.63 -16.14
N LYS A 12 3.31 -23.81 -15.53
CA LYS A 12 2.65 -24.15 -14.28
C LYS A 12 3.33 -23.40 -13.14
N TRP A 13 2.56 -22.76 -12.27
CA TRP A 13 3.05 -21.97 -11.13
C TRP A 13 4.14 -22.70 -10.33
N GLN A 14 3.90 -23.97 -10.01
CA GLN A 14 4.81 -24.81 -9.21
C GLN A 14 6.18 -25.10 -9.87
N ARG A 15 6.38 -24.67 -11.13
CA ARG A 15 7.63 -24.85 -11.88
C ARG A 15 8.40 -23.55 -12.06
N ILE A 16 7.87 -22.43 -11.55
CA ILE A 16 8.56 -21.15 -11.63
C ILE A 16 9.62 -21.13 -10.54
N ASP A 17 10.89 -21.00 -10.93
CA ASP A 17 11.99 -20.85 -9.99
C ASP A 17 11.91 -19.48 -9.28
N PRO A 18 11.90 -19.42 -7.94
CA PRO A 18 11.77 -18.17 -7.20
C PRO A 18 12.87 -17.16 -7.50
N ALA A 19 14.13 -17.59 -7.61
CA ALA A 19 15.24 -16.68 -7.86
C ALA A 19 15.09 -16.05 -9.25
N LEU A 20 14.79 -16.87 -10.26
CA LEU A 20 14.52 -16.41 -11.61
C LEU A 20 13.28 -15.51 -11.69
N ALA A 21 12.21 -15.81 -10.95
CA ALA A 21 10.97 -15.03 -10.97
C ALA A 21 11.22 -13.55 -10.65
N TRP A 22 12.09 -13.30 -9.67
CA TRP A 22 12.34 -11.97 -9.15
C TRP A 22 13.55 -11.27 -9.75
N GLU A 23 14.36 -11.93 -10.60
CA GLU A 23 15.40 -11.25 -11.37
C GLU A 23 14.82 -10.10 -12.21
N THR A 24 15.65 -9.08 -12.46
CA THR A 24 15.30 -8.00 -13.38
C THR A 24 15.05 -8.58 -14.78
N TRP A 25 13.93 -8.21 -15.38
CA TRP A 25 13.59 -8.66 -16.73
C TRP A 25 14.47 -7.97 -17.77
N SER A 26 14.80 -8.69 -18.83
CA SER A 26 15.52 -8.14 -19.98
C SER A 26 14.90 -8.67 -21.27
N ALA A 27 14.76 -7.80 -22.28
CA ALA A 27 14.21 -8.19 -23.57
C ALA A 27 15.06 -9.28 -24.25
N SER A 28 14.39 -10.20 -24.93
CA SER A 28 14.98 -11.26 -25.76
C SER A 28 14.22 -11.40 -27.07
N ALA A 29 14.71 -12.24 -27.99
CA ALA A 29 14.01 -12.51 -29.23
C ALA A 29 12.66 -13.22 -28.97
N GLU A 30 12.61 -14.07 -27.94
CA GLU A 30 11.45 -14.85 -27.54
C GLU A 30 10.48 -14.04 -26.66
N GLU A 31 11.01 -13.10 -25.88
CA GLU A 31 10.24 -12.18 -25.02
C GLU A 31 10.64 -10.73 -25.32
N PRO A 32 10.15 -10.15 -26.44
CA PRO A 32 10.46 -8.77 -26.78
C PRO A 32 9.71 -7.79 -25.88
N TRP A 33 10.27 -6.59 -25.73
CA TRP A 33 9.53 -5.46 -25.19
C TRP A 33 8.49 -5.01 -26.23
N ASP A 34 7.21 -5.18 -25.91
CA ASP A 34 6.11 -5.00 -26.85
C ASP A 34 4.93 -4.25 -26.20
N SER A 35 3.93 -3.92 -27.02
CA SER A 35 2.75 -3.19 -26.55
C SER A 35 1.97 -3.94 -25.47
N SER A 36 2.04 -5.27 -25.42
CA SER A 36 1.34 -6.08 -24.42
C SER A 36 1.98 -5.91 -23.03
N ARG A 37 3.32 -5.91 -22.97
CA ARG A 37 4.09 -5.68 -21.74
C ARG A 37 4.00 -4.23 -21.26
N VAL A 38 4.11 -3.26 -22.18
CA VAL A 38 3.87 -1.84 -21.87
C VAL A 38 2.47 -1.67 -21.27
N ALA A 39 1.44 -2.22 -21.92
CA ALA A 39 0.08 -2.11 -21.42
C ALA A 39 -0.14 -2.86 -20.09
N LEU A 40 0.61 -3.94 -19.83
CA LEU A 40 0.60 -4.61 -18.53
C LEU A 40 1.11 -3.68 -17.43
N VAL A 41 2.28 -3.04 -17.63
CA VAL A 41 2.85 -2.07 -16.68
C VAL A 41 1.84 -0.94 -16.45
N LEU A 42 1.32 -0.29 -17.49
CA LEU A 42 0.39 0.84 -17.36
C LEU A 42 -0.92 0.47 -16.63
N ARG A 43 -1.43 -0.76 -16.79
CA ARG A 43 -2.62 -1.22 -16.04
C ARG A 43 -2.32 -1.52 -14.57
N ARG A 44 -1.16 -2.13 -14.29
CA ARG A 44 -0.78 -2.59 -12.95
C ARG A 44 -0.17 -1.50 -12.08
N ALA A 45 0.65 -0.66 -12.68
CA ALA A 45 1.31 0.46 -12.05
C ALA A 45 0.57 1.80 -12.24
N GLY A 46 -0.67 1.73 -12.73
CA GLY A 46 -1.54 2.88 -12.94
C GLY A 46 -2.97 2.41 -13.09
N PHE A 47 -3.72 3.06 -13.98
CA PHE A 47 -5.12 2.75 -14.24
C PHE A 47 -5.38 2.52 -15.74
N GLY A 48 -4.37 1.98 -16.43
CA GLY A 48 -4.39 1.79 -17.88
C GLY A 48 -3.56 2.85 -18.60
N GLY A 49 -3.66 2.85 -19.93
CA GLY A 49 -3.01 3.83 -20.76
C GLY A 49 -3.56 3.80 -22.19
N PRO A 50 -3.91 4.97 -22.78
CA PRO A 50 -4.41 5.03 -24.14
C PRO A 50 -3.33 4.58 -25.13
N LYS A 51 -3.74 4.17 -26.34
CA LYS A 51 -2.82 3.68 -27.38
C LYS A 51 -1.63 4.63 -27.63
N LYS A 52 -1.87 5.94 -27.61
CA LYS A 52 -0.80 6.95 -27.77
C LYS A 52 0.28 6.85 -26.68
N GLN A 53 -0.12 6.60 -25.43
CA GLN A 53 0.83 6.42 -24.33
C GLN A 53 1.58 5.09 -24.47
N ILE A 54 0.88 4.01 -24.82
CA ILE A 54 1.51 2.71 -25.08
C ILE A 54 2.57 2.84 -26.18
N ASP A 55 2.22 3.44 -27.31
CA ASP A 55 3.11 3.60 -28.46
C ASP A 55 4.34 4.48 -28.09
N ALA A 56 4.15 5.52 -27.28
CA ALA A 56 5.25 6.37 -26.80
C ALA A 56 6.19 5.64 -25.82
N SER A 57 5.65 4.75 -24.98
CA SER A 57 6.41 4.00 -23.98
C SER A 57 7.20 2.81 -24.54
N LEU A 58 6.99 2.43 -25.81
CA LEU A 58 7.77 1.36 -26.47
C LEU A 58 9.27 1.70 -26.61
N ASN A 59 9.63 2.98 -26.57
CA ASN A 59 11.02 3.43 -26.65
C ASN A 59 11.75 3.42 -25.29
N LEU A 60 11.06 3.06 -24.20
CA LEU A 60 11.61 3.00 -22.85
C LEU A 60 11.94 1.55 -22.49
N ILE A 61 12.89 1.37 -21.57
CA ILE A 61 13.03 0.08 -20.87
C ILE A 61 12.03 0.01 -19.70
N PRO A 62 11.74 -1.18 -19.15
CA PRO A 62 10.74 -1.32 -18.10
C PRO A 62 10.99 -0.46 -16.86
N GLU A 63 12.25 -0.37 -16.41
CA GLU A 63 12.66 0.44 -15.27
C GLU A 63 12.30 1.92 -15.48
N GLU A 64 12.67 2.47 -16.65
CA GLU A 64 12.36 3.84 -17.02
C GLU A 64 10.85 4.10 -17.09
N LEU A 65 10.07 3.14 -17.61
CA LEU A 65 8.62 3.26 -17.65
C LEU A 65 8.03 3.31 -16.23
N VAL A 66 8.46 2.42 -15.34
CA VAL A 66 7.97 2.40 -13.95
C VAL A 66 8.36 3.68 -13.21
N ASP A 67 9.61 4.15 -13.38
CA ASP A 67 10.07 5.40 -12.77
C ASP A 67 9.25 6.61 -13.23
N ARG A 68 8.87 6.69 -14.52
CA ARG A 68 7.99 7.76 -15.03
C ARG A 68 6.58 7.76 -14.44
N LEU A 69 6.10 6.62 -13.95
CA LEU A 69 4.81 6.54 -13.28
C LEU A 69 4.88 6.99 -11.81
N LEU A 70 6.10 7.13 -11.27
CA LEU A 70 6.39 7.60 -9.90
C LEU A 70 6.83 9.06 -9.87
N VAL A 71 7.67 9.44 -10.82
CA VAL A 71 8.31 10.75 -10.91
C VAL A 71 7.90 11.37 -12.24
N PRO A 72 7.27 12.55 -12.22
CA PRO A 72 6.79 13.18 -13.44
C PRO A 72 7.96 13.66 -14.30
N ASP A 73 7.89 13.39 -15.61
CA ASP A 73 8.87 13.89 -16.59
C ASP A 73 8.92 15.43 -16.63
N ASN A 74 7.78 16.09 -16.35
CA ASN A 74 7.63 17.53 -16.33
C ASN A 74 7.22 18.01 -14.92
N PRO A 75 8.18 18.53 -14.12
CA PRO A 75 7.89 19.04 -12.78
C PRO A 75 6.85 20.16 -12.74
N ASN A 76 6.79 21.02 -13.78
CA ASN A 76 5.82 22.11 -13.84
C ASN A 76 4.40 21.57 -14.04
N ALA A 77 4.21 20.61 -14.94
CA ALA A 77 2.90 19.99 -15.15
C ALA A 77 2.41 19.24 -13.91
N TYR A 78 3.32 18.62 -13.16
CA TYR A 78 3.00 18.03 -11.87
C TYR A 78 2.57 19.08 -10.84
N GLN A 79 3.31 20.19 -10.73
CA GLN A 79 2.96 21.26 -9.80
C GLN A 79 1.61 21.91 -10.16
N GLU A 80 1.35 22.16 -11.45
CA GLU A 80 0.06 22.67 -11.94
C GLU A 80 -1.10 21.75 -11.56
N PHE A 81 -0.92 20.44 -11.74
CA PHE A 81 -1.90 19.44 -11.34
C PHE A 81 -2.13 19.41 -9.82
N GLU A 82 -1.07 19.49 -9.02
CA GLU A 82 -1.20 19.55 -7.56
C GLU A 82 -1.90 20.83 -7.09
N ASP A 83 -1.62 21.98 -7.71
CA ASP A 83 -2.28 23.25 -7.39
C ASP A 83 -3.78 23.23 -7.75
N GLU A 84 -4.13 22.65 -8.91
CA GLU A 84 -5.52 22.40 -9.31
C GLU A 84 -6.22 21.48 -8.30
N SER A 85 -5.60 20.35 -7.99
CA SER A 85 -6.12 19.36 -7.03
C SER A 85 -6.31 19.99 -5.64
N GLN A 86 -5.37 20.80 -5.18
CA GLN A 86 -5.50 21.53 -3.91
C GLN A 86 -6.67 22.51 -3.93
N THR A 87 -6.85 23.24 -5.03
CA THR A 87 -7.98 24.17 -5.20
C THR A 87 -9.32 23.44 -5.15
N LEU A 88 -9.44 22.31 -5.86
CA LEU A 88 -10.62 21.44 -5.80
C LEU A 88 -10.87 20.93 -4.38
N SER A 89 -9.84 20.44 -3.69
CA SER A 89 -9.97 19.92 -2.32
C SER A 89 -10.50 20.98 -1.35
N LYS A 90 -10.02 22.23 -1.42
CA LYS A 90 -10.53 23.35 -0.59
C LYS A 90 -12.03 23.57 -0.79
N SER A 91 -12.49 23.57 -2.04
CA SER A 91 -13.92 23.70 -2.35
C SER A 91 -14.75 22.54 -1.81
N ILE A 92 -14.22 21.31 -1.91
CA ILE A 92 -14.87 20.09 -1.43
C ILE A 92 -14.99 20.10 0.08
N LEU A 93 -13.90 20.42 0.79
CA LEU A 93 -13.86 20.54 2.24
C LEU A 93 -14.84 21.60 2.74
N ALA A 94 -14.91 22.76 2.08
CA ALA A 94 -15.90 23.79 2.41
C ALA A 94 -17.35 23.33 2.19
N SER A 95 -17.59 22.46 1.20
CA SER A 95 -18.92 21.92 0.92
C SER A 95 -19.34 20.75 1.82
N GLY A 96 -18.39 20.08 2.49
CA GLY A 96 -18.66 18.87 3.27
C GLY A 96 -19.23 17.70 2.46
N SER A 97 -18.99 17.66 1.14
CA SER A 97 -19.61 16.65 0.25
C SER A 97 -18.70 15.44 0.05
N MET A 98 -19.04 14.33 0.71
CA MET A 98 -18.32 13.05 0.56
C MET A 98 -18.29 12.53 -0.90
N PRO A 99 -19.40 12.57 -1.68
CA PRO A 99 -19.35 12.17 -3.09
C PRO A 99 -18.38 13.01 -3.93
N LYS A 100 -18.23 14.31 -3.63
CA LYS A 100 -17.24 15.15 -4.32
C LYS A 100 -15.81 14.80 -3.92
N LEU A 101 -15.56 14.39 -2.67
CA LEU A 101 -14.25 13.90 -2.24
C LEU A 101 -13.87 12.62 -2.99
N VAL A 102 -14.82 11.68 -3.13
CA VAL A 102 -14.63 10.48 -3.95
C VAL A 102 -14.32 10.86 -5.40
N ALA A 103 -15.10 11.77 -6.00
CA ALA A 103 -14.87 12.24 -7.36
C ALA A 103 -13.51 12.91 -7.55
N TRP A 104 -13.03 13.67 -6.54
CA TRP A 104 -11.69 14.26 -6.55
C TRP A 104 -10.59 13.20 -6.58
N TRP A 105 -10.70 12.15 -5.76
CA TRP A 105 -9.68 11.11 -5.78
C TRP A 105 -9.70 10.30 -7.09
N LEU A 106 -10.90 10.00 -7.62
CA LEU A 106 -11.03 9.40 -8.95
C LEU A 106 -10.42 10.28 -10.05
N HIS A 107 -10.61 11.60 -9.99
CA HIS A 107 -9.93 12.53 -10.89
C HIS A 107 -8.41 12.42 -10.79
N ARG A 108 -7.87 12.29 -9.56
CA ARG A 108 -6.43 12.07 -9.38
C ARG A 108 -5.95 10.75 -9.97
N MET A 109 -6.65 9.64 -9.74
CA MET A 109 -6.34 8.36 -10.38
C MET A 109 -6.35 8.44 -11.91
N LEU A 110 -7.23 9.27 -12.47
CA LEU A 110 -7.39 9.43 -13.91
C LEU A 110 -6.35 10.36 -14.54
N LYS A 111 -5.93 11.43 -13.85
CA LYS A 111 -5.20 12.56 -14.44
C LYS A 111 -3.82 12.82 -13.84
N SER A 112 -3.49 12.23 -12.70
CA SER A 112 -2.19 12.45 -12.07
C SER A 112 -1.04 12.08 -13.02
N PRO A 113 0.00 12.93 -13.14
CA PRO A 113 1.25 12.56 -13.82
C PRO A 113 2.01 11.42 -13.13
N THR A 114 1.65 11.07 -11.89
CA THR A 114 2.27 10.00 -11.09
C THR A 114 1.24 8.93 -10.70
N PRO A 115 0.65 8.20 -11.66
CA PRO A 115 -0.45 7.29 -11.41
C PRO A 115 -0.08 6.12 -10.49
N LEU A 116 1.20 5.74 -10.38
CA LEU A 116 1.62 4.69 -9.45
C LEU A 116 1.48 5.14 -7.98
N VAL A 117 1.65 6.42 -7.68
CA VAL A 117 1.40 6.97 -6.33
C VAL A 117 -0.07 6.77 -5.95
N GLU A 118 -1.00 7.09 -6.85
CA GLU A 118 -2.43 6.90 -6.61
C GLU A 118 -2.82 5.43 -6.54
N LYS A 119 -2.18 4.57 -7.35
CA LYS A 119 -2.36 3.13 -7.33
C LYS A 119 -1.96 2.51 -5.99
N ILE A 120 -0.84 2.95 -5.42
CA ILE A 120 -0.35 2.49 -4.12
C ILE A 120 -1.16 3.10 -2.98
N THR A 121 -1.63 4.34 -3.13
CA THR A 121 -2.57 4.95 -2.17
C THR A 121 -3.86 4.12 -2.10
N LEU A 122 -4.37 3.62 -3.23
CA LEU A 122 -5.52 2.72 -3.27
C LEU A 122 -5.23 1.38 -2.58
N PHE A 123 -4.04 0.80 -2.77
CA PHE A 123 -3.61 -0.38 -2.03
C PHE A 123 -3.65 -0.13 -0.52
N TRP A 124 -3.06 0.97 -0.04
CA TRP A 124 -3.04 1.29 1.37
C TRP A 124 -4.41 1.62 1.95
N HIS A 125 -5.29 2.25 1.18
CA HIS A 125 -6.68 2.46 1.57
C HIS A 125 -7.45 1.15 1.75
N GLY A 126 -7.15 0.13 0.92
CA GLY A 126 -7.70 -1.22 1.10
C GLY A 126 -7.09 -1.96 2.28
N HIS A 127 -5.80 -1.74 2.57
CA HIS A 127 -5.07 -2.38 3.67
C HIS A 127 -5.45 -1.80 5.04
N PHE A 128 -5.45 -0.47 5.17
CA PHE A 128 -5.87 0.27 6.36
C PHE A 128 -7.33 0.71 6.23
N ALA A 129 -8.21 -0.27 6.02
CA ALA A 129 -9.60 -0.02 5.68
C ALA A 129 -10.32 0.83 6.74
N THR A 130 -10.95 1.92 6.31
CA THR A 130 -11.87 2.73 7.10
C THR A 130 -13.15 3.02 6.32
N GLY A 131 -14.21 3.38 7.05
CA GLY A 131 -15.53 3.65 6.50
C GLY A 131 -15.97 5.09 6.71
N ALA A 132 -16.25 5.79 5.61
CA ALA A 132 -16.78 7.15 5.61
C ALA A 132 -18.14 7.27 6.32
N ASP A 133 -18.91 6.19 6.37
CA ASP A 133 -20.19 6.05 7.05
C ASP A 133 -20.06 6.03 8.58
N LYS A 134 -18.96 5.49 9.12
CA LYS A 134 -18.62 5.55 10.56
C LYS A 134 -17.88 6.83 10.92
N VAL A 135 -16.96 7.31 10.07
CA VAL A 135 -16.17 8.53 10.34
C VAL A 135 -17.01 9.80 10.19
N GLN A 136 -17.90 9.86 9.19
CA GLN A 136 -18.86 10.94 8.93
C GLN A 136 -18.27 12.36 8.82
N ASP A 137 -16.97 12.49 8.52
CA ASP A 137 -16.28 13.78 8.38
C ASP A 137 -15.40 13.80 7.12
N VAL A 138 -15.72 14.67 6.17
CA VAL A 138 -15.02 14.80 4.88
C VAL A 138 -13.58 15.27 5.06
N GLU A 139 -13.30 16.13 6.04
CA GLU A 139 -11.95 16.61 6.30
C GLU A 139 -11.05 15.50 6.82
N LEU A 140 -11.58 14.64 7.70
CA LEU A 140 -10.82 13.51 8.24
C LEU A 140 -10.57 12.44 7.17
N MET A 141 -11.56 12.14 6.32
CA MET A 141 -11.36 11.21 5.21
C MET A 141 -10.37 11.75 4.17
N TRP A 142 -10.40 13.05 3.89
CA TRP A 142 -9.40 13.70 3.03
C TRP A 142 -8.01 13.63 3.66
N LEU A 143 -7.88 13.99 4.95
CA LEU A 143 -6.61 13.94 5.68
C LEU A 143 -6.01 12.54 5.68
N GLN A 144 -6.83 11.50 5.92
CA GLN A 144 -6.37 10.13 5.85
C GLN A 144 -5.85 9.77 4.44
N ASN A 145 -6.55 10.15 3.37
CA ASN A 145 -6.06 9.95 2.01
C ASN A 145 -4.71 10.64 1.79
N GLN A 146 -4.53 11.87 2.30
CA GLN A 146 -3.24 12.57 2.24
C GLN A 146 -2.15 11.80 3.01
N THR A 147 -2.45 11.29 4.21
CA THR A 147 -1.51 10.46 4.99
C THR A 147 -1.07 9.24 4.21
N LEU A 148 -2.02 8.47 3.67
CA LEU A 148 -1.73 7.28 2.86
C LEU A 148 -0.91 7.63 1.61
N ARG A 149 -1.23 8.75 0.95
CA ARG A 149 -0.52 9.19 -0.25
C ARG A 149 0.90 9.66 0.03
N ASN A 150 1.10 10.41 1.11
CA ASN A 150 2.41 10.92 1.52
C ASN A 150 3.38 9.79 1.89
N HIS A 151 2.86 8.71 2.47
CA HIS A 151 3.66 7.54 2.86
C HIS A 151 3.63 6.40 1.84
N ALA A 152 2.97 6.55 0.68
CA ALA A 152 2.67 5.46 -0.24
C ALA A 152 3.90 4.61 -0.62
N LEU A 153 5.04 5.26 -0.83
CA LEU A 153 6.31 4.66 -1.25
C LEU A 153 7.38 4.68 -0.14
N GLY A 154 7.02 5.16 1.05
CA GLY A 154 7.94 5.39 2.15
C GLY A 154 8.37 4.12 2.87
N TYR A 155 8.86 4.30 4.10
CA TYR A 155 9.13 3.21 5.02
C TYR A 155 7.83 2.76 5.69
N PHE A 156 7.60 1.46 5.76
CA PHE A 156 6.36 0.91 6.32
C PHE A 156 6.16 1.32 7.78
N ARG A 157 7.23 1.39 8.57
CA ARG A 157 7.20 1.91 9.94
C ARG A 157 6.54 3.30 10.02
N ASP A 158 6.94 4.22 9.15
CA ASP A 158 6.43 5.59 9.17
C ASP A 158 4.97 5.65 8.74
N MET A 159 4.57 4.83 7.77
CA MET A 159 3.16 4.65 7.41
C MET A 159 2.34 4.21 8.61
N VAL A 160 2.77 3.16 9.31
CA VAL A 160 2.05 2.62 10.48
C VAL A 160 1.99 3.67 11.59
N GLN A 161 3.09 4.33 11.92
CA GLN A 161 3.11 5.41 12.92
C GLN A 161 2.10 6.54 12.58
N SER A 162 2.08 6.97 11.33
CA SER A 162 1.19 8.04 10.87
C SER A 162 -0.28 7.63 10.86
N ILE A 163 -0.62 6.46 10.32
CA ILE A 163 -2.02 5.99 10.26
C ILE A 163 -2.56 5.64 11.65
N SER A 164 -1.71 5.21 12.58
CA SER A 164 -2.12 4.93 13.97
C SER A 164 -2.61 6.18 14.70
N LYS A 165 -2.10 7.36 14.30
CA LYS A 165 -2.47 8.67 14.87
C LYS A 165 -3.47 9.42 13.99
N ASP A 166 -3.91 8.82 12.88
CA ASP A 166 -4.87 9.44 11.97
C ASP A 166 -6.26 9.55 12.65
N PRO A 167 -6.88 10.75 12.68
CA PRO A 167 -8.17 10.92 13.34
C PRO A 167 -9.30 10.05 12.77
N ALA A 168 -9.33 9.78 11.47
CA ALA A 168 -10.35 8.91 10.89
C ALA A 168 -10.15 7.46 11.37
N MET A 169 -8.91 6.97 11.43
CA MET A 169 -8.57 5.66 11.98
C MET A 169 -8.96 5.53 13.45
N LEU A 170 -8.64 6.55 14.26
CA LEU A 170 -8.96 6.57 15.69
C LEU A 170 -10.47 6.56 15.98
N ILE A 171 -11.28 7.19 15.11
CA ILE A 171 -12.74 7.10 15.18
C ILE A 171 -13.21 5.73 14.72
N TYR A 172 -12.67 5.25 13.59
CA TYR A 172 -13.14 4.02 12.95
C TYR A 172 -12.95 2.78 13.82
N LEU A 173 -11.85 2.72 14.57
CA LEU A 173 -11.55 1.60 15.48
C LEU A 173 -11.81 1.93 16.95
N ASP A 174 -12.61 2.97 17.22
CA ASP A 174 -13.06 3.38 18.55
C ASP A 174 -11.93 3.71 19.54
N SER A 175 -10.71 3.93 19.05
CA SER A 175 -9.53 4.32 19.84
C SER A 175 -9.75 5.61 20.62
N VAL A 176 -10.61 6.51 20.13
CA VAL A 176 -11.02 7.72 20.86
C VAL A 176 -11.65 7.42 22.22
N SER A 177 -12.14 6.20 22.45
CA SER A 177 -12.69 5.73 23.73
C SER A 177 -11.69 4.92 24.57
N ASN A 178 -10.47 4.68 24.07
CA ASN A 178 -9.46 3.88 24.76
C ASN A 178 -8.88 4.65 25.96
N ARG A 179 -9.14 4.17 27.18
CA ARG A 179 -8.75 4.82 28.44
C ARG A 179 -8.13 3.79 29.37
N LYS A 180 -7.19 4.20 30.23
CA LYS A 180 -6.53 3.29 31.19
C LYS A 180 -7.48 2.45 32.04
N ALA A 181 -8.65 2.98 32.40
CA ALA A 181 -9.65 2.26 33.18
C ALA A 181 -10.42 1.20 32.36
N HIS A 182 -10.53 1.41 31.05
CA HIS A 182 -11.22 0.53 30.11
C HIS A 182 -10.44 0.49 28.79
N PRO A 183 -9.32 -0.27 28.72
CA PRO A 183 -8.57 -0.42 27.48
C PRO A 183 -9.45 -0.99 26.37
N ASN A 184 -9.42 -0.37 25.19
CA ASN A 184 -10.15 -0.83 24.01
C ASN A 184 -9.19 -1.57 23.08
N GLU A 185 -9.47 -2.84 22.84
CA GLU A 185 -8.61 -3.76 22.10
C GLU A 185 -8.76 -3.70 20.59
N ASN A 186 -9.81 -3.05 20.06
CA ASN A 186 -10.13 -3.09 18.62
C ASN A 186 -8.91 -2.69 17.78
N TYR A 187 -8.37 -1.50 18.01
CA TYR A 187 -7.21 -1.02 17.26
C TYR A 187 -5.97 -1.91 17.43
N ALA A 188 -5.73 -2.43 18.64
CA ALA A 188 -4.60 -3.31 18.93
C ALA A 188 -4.70 -4.62 18.14
N ARG A 189 -5.90 -5.20 18.09
CA ARG A 189 -6.18 -6.42 17.31
C ARG A 189 -5.98 -6.19 15.83
N GLU A 190 -6.58 -5.13 15.27
CA GLU A 190 -6.45 -4.79 13.85
C GLU A 190 -4.98 -4.52 13.46
N LEU A 191 -4.24 -3.82 14.33
CA LEU A 191 -2.83 -3.52 14.08
C LEU A 191 -2.00 -4.81 13.94
N MET A 192 -2.20 -5.78 14.83
CA MET A 192 -1.50 -7.06 14.77
C MET A 192 -2.04 -7.95 13.64
N GLU A 193 -3.34 -8.14 13.56
CA GLU A 193 -3.98 -9.12 12.67
C GLU A 193 -4.01 -8.67 11.21
N LEU A 194 -4.61 -7.51 10.93
CA LEU A 194 -4.90 -7.09 9.56
C LEU A 194 -3.83 -6.19 8.97
N PHE A 195 -3.12 -5.44 9.81
CA PHE A 195 -2.22 -4.39 9.35
C PHE A 195 -0.75 -4.76 9.35
N CYS A 196 -0.26 -5.59 10.28
CA CYS A 196 1.17 -5.85 10.40
C CYS A 196 1.57 -7.33 10.35
N LEU A 197 1.00 -8.20 11.18
CA LEU A 197 1.57 -9.54 11.43
C LEU A 197 0.81 -10.67 10.74
N GLY A 198 -0.49 -10.51 10.53
CA GLY A 198 -1.36 -11.61 10.13
C GLY A 198 -1.81 -12.46 11.31
N GLU A 199 -2.95 -13.13 11.15
CA GLU A 199 -3.52 -14.05 12.14
C GLU A 199 -2.52 -15.15 12.56
N GLY A 200 -2.53 -15.50 13.85
CA GLY A 200 -1.71 -16.57 14.41
C GLY A 200 -0.30 -16.19 14.84
N ASN A 201 0.09 -14.91 14.70
CA ASN A 201 1.44 -14.41 15.04
C ASN A 201 1.50 -13.62 16.36
N TYR A 202 0.45 -13.65 17.17
CA TYR A 202 0.33 -12.97 18.45
C TYR A 202 -0.67 -13.72 19.34
N THR A 203 -0.68 -13.43 20.63
CA THR A 203 -1.64 -13.98 21.58
C THR A 203 -2.68 -12.94 21.97
N GLU A 204 -3.79 -13.40 22.55
CA GLU A 204 -4.81 -12.51 23.12
C GLU A 204 -4.24 -11.58 24.20
N LYS A 205 -3.24 -12.06 24.95
CA LYS A 205 -2.54 -11.24 25.95
C LYS A 205 -1.74 -10.11 25.28
N ASP A 206 -1.13 -10.36 24.14
CA ASP A 206 -0.41 -9.31 23.40
C ASP A 206 -1.36 -8.21 22.93
N VAL A 207 -2.59 -8.57 22.51
CA VAL A 207 -3.64 -7.61 22.15
C VAL A 207 -4.03 -6.74 23.34
N GLN A 208 -4.27 -7.35 24.50
CA GLN A 208 -4.60 -6.64 25.75
C GLN A 208 -3.49 -5.67 26.17
N GLU A 209 -2.25 -6.12 26.14
CA GLU A 209 -1.09 -5.30 26.51
C GLU A 209 -0.87 -4.16 25.51
N LEU A 210 -1.00 -4.43 24.21
CA LEU A 210 -0.93 -3.42 23.16
C LEU A 210 -2.05 -2.38 23.28
N ALA A 211 -3.27 -2.80 23.62
CA ALA A 211 -4.40 -1.88 23.84
C ALA A 211 -4.08 -0.86 24.94
N ARG A 212 -3.39 -1.30 26.01
CA ARG A 212 -2.94 -0.41 27.09
C ARG A 212 -1.94 0.64 26.60
N CYS A 213 -1.04 0.30 25.67
CA CYS A 213 -0.10 1.25 25.07
C CYS A 213 -0.79 2.42 24.32
N PHE A 214 -1.98 2.18 23.77
CA PHE A 214 -2.76 3.20 23.05
C PHE A 214 -3.74 3.99 23.93
N THR A 215 -3.81 3.71 25.23
CA THR A 215 -4.69 4.46 26.13
C THR A 215 -4.30 5.94 26.17
N GLY A 216 -5.30 6.83 26.22
CA GLY A 216 -5.06 8.27 26.25
C GLY A 216 -4.78 8.90 24.87
N TRP A 217 -4.77 8.10 23.79
CA TRP A 217 -4.83 8.61 22.43
C TRP A 217 -6.25 9.12 22.14
N GLU A 218 -6.37 10.39 21.78
CA GLU A 218 -7.67 11.03 21.55
C GLU A 218 -7.60 12.06 20.42
N ILE A 219 -8.76 12.61 20.08
CA ILE A 219 -8.88 13.66 19.06
C ILE A 219 -9.34 14.94 19.74
N ARG A 220 -8.66 16.04 19.46
CA ARG A 220 -9.07 17.40 19.85
C ARG A 220 -8.99 18.32 18.65
N ARG A 221 -10.10 19.01 18.32
CA ARG A 221 -10.17 19.90 17.14
C ARG A 221 -9.70 19.21 15.86
N LYS A 222 -10.21 17.99 15.63
CA LYS A 222 -9.86 17.14 14.46
C LYS A 222 -8.39 16.75 14.34
N GLN A 223 -7.61 16.88 15.42
CA GLN A 223 -6.21 16.50 15.44
C GLN A 223 -5.94 15.49 16.55
N PHE A 224 -4.97 14.61 16.34
CA PHE A 224 -4.47 13.72 17.37
C PHE A 224 -3.97 14.51 18.59
N ARG A 225 -4.25 13.98 19.77
CA ARG A 225 -3.70 14.44 21.04
C ARG A 225 -3.40 13.24 21.91
N PHE A 226 -2.25 13.26 22.56
CA PHE A 226 -1.95 12.35 23.66
C PHE A 226 -2.33 12.98 25.01
N ASN A 227 -3.03 12.21 25.85
CA ASN A 227 -3.46 12.64 27.17
C ASN A 227 -2.97 11.67 28.24
N SER A 228 -1.89 12.09 28.90
CA SER A 228 -1.21 11.34 29.95
C SER A 228 -2.11 11.00 31.15
N TYR A 229 -3.14 11.79 31.46
CA TYR A 229 -4.06 11.48 32.58
C TYR A 229 -4.90 10.22 32.30
N GLN A 230 -5.16 9.94 31.02
CA GLN A 230 -5.95 8.80 30.55
C GLN A 230 -5.10 7.64 30.04
N HIS A 231 -3.78 7.82 29.99
CA HIS A 231 -2.82 6.79 29.64
C HIS A 231 -2.51 5.91 30.86
N ASP A 232 -2.38 4.62 30.61
CA ASP A 232 -1.78 3.66 31.51
C ASP A 232 -0.25 3.82 31.40
N PRO A 233 0.47 4.24 32.45
CA PRO A 233 1.91 4.48 32.36
C PRO A 233 2.77 3.25 32.67
N ASP A 234 2.17 2.11 33.03
CA ASP A 234 2.94 0.93 33.45
C ASP A 234 3.71 0.33 32.27
N ARG A 235 4.69 -0.53 32.54
CA ARG A 235 5.38 -1.28 31.48
C ARG A 235 4.49 -2.43 31.00
N LYS A 236 4.43 -2.62 29.68
CA LYS A 236 3.66 -3.66 29.00
C LYS A 236 4.59 -4.73 28.46
N THR A 237 4.07 -5.96 28.40
CA THR A 237 4.76 -7.07 27.72
C THR A 237 4.05 -7.41 26.43
N ILE A 238 4.71 -7.17 25.29
CA ILE A 238 4.15 -7.43 23.96
C ILE A 238 5.18 -8.26 23.19
N LEU A 239 4.76 -9.42 22.67
CA LEU A 239 5.57 -10.29 21.81
C LEU A 239 6.95 -10.62 22.40
N GLY A 240 6.98 -10.83 23.72
CA GLY A 240 8.19 -11.17 24.49
C GLY A 240 9.02 -9.98 24.97
N ASN A 241 8.75 -8.74 24.52
CA ASN A 241 9.41 -7.54 25.03
C ASN A 241 8.64 -6.94 26.21
N THR A 242 9.27 -6.83 27.36
CA THR A 242 8.66 -6.36 28.63
C THR A 242 8.86 -4.88 28.92
N ASP A 243 9.50 -4.13 28.02
CA ASP A 243 9.92 -2.74 28.28
C ASP A 243 9.26 -1.73 27.32
N ILE A 244 7.95 -1.87 27.14
CA ILE A 244 7.16 -0.99 26.26
C ILE A 244 6.19 -0.18 27.12
N GLU A 245 6.23 1.15 26.98
CA GLU A 245 5.38 2.07 27.72
C GLU A 245 4.38 2.77 26.79
N THR A 246 4.83 3.21 25.61
CA THR A 246 4.02 4.03 24.69
C THR A 246 3.54 3.28 23.44
N GLY A 247 2.47 3.78 22.82
CA GLY A 247 1.98 3.26 21.54
C GLY A 247 3.00 3.37 20.41
N GLU A 248 3.82 4.42 20.39
CA GLU A 248 4.90 4.55 19.40
C GLU A 248 5.97 3.47 19.55
N GLN A 249 6.40 3.18 20.78
CA GLN A 249 7.35 2.09 21.06
C GLN A 249 6.74 0.72 20.70
N ALA A 250 5.45 0.54 20.98
CA ALA A 250 4.74 -0.68 20.63
C ALA A 250 4.69 -0.89 19.11
N ILE A 251 4.37 0.14 18.33
CA ILE A 251 4.41 0.10 16.86
C ILE A 251 5.81 -0.24 16.37
N ASP A 252 6.85 0.40 16.93
CA ASP A 252 8.24 0.13 16.57
C ASP A 252 8.63 -1.32 16.81
N HIS A 253 8.14 -1.92 17.89
CA HIS A 253 8.37 -3.32 18.19
C HIS A 253 7.57 -4.28 17.29
N ILE A 254 6.35 -3.93 16.91
CA ILE A 254 5.51 -4.76 16.03
C ILE A 254 6.09 -4.82 14.62
N VAL A 255 6.60 -3.71 14.10
CA VAL A 255 7.19 -3.69 12.74
C VAL A 255 8.58 -4.34 12.67
N THR A 256 9.13 -4.82 13.79
CA THR A 256 10.39 -5.59 13.81
C THR A 256 10.17 -7.10 13.83
N GLN A 257 8.91 -7.56 13.91
CA GLN A 257 8.60 -8.99 13.99
C GLN A 257 8.84 -9.70 12.66
N GLU A 258 9.32 -10.95 12.71
CA GLU A 258 9.70 -11.73 11.52
C GLU A 258 8.53 -12.02 10.57
N SER A 259 7.29 -12.07 11.09
CA SER A 259 6.09 -12.28 10.29
C SER A 259 5.70 -11.05 9.46
N MET A 260 6.04 -9.84 9.92
CA MET A 260 5.58 -8.60 9.30
C MET A 260 6.06 -8.44 7.85
N PRO A 261 7.35 -8.60 7.53
CA PRO A 261 7.82 -8.45 6.16
C PRO A 261 7.10 -9.37 5.19
N ARG A 262 6.90 -10.64 5.58
CA ARG A 262 6.23 -11.66 4.78
C ARG A 262 4.77 -11.30 4.54
N PHE A 263 4.07 -10.85 5.57
CA PHE A 263 2.68 -10.44 5.48
C PHE A 263 2.46 -9.30 4.47
N ILE A 264 3.29 -8.25 4.54
CA ILE A 264 3.16 -7.09 3.65
C ILE A 264 3.59 -7.42 2.22
N VAL A 265 4.71 -8.13 2.04
CA VAL A 265 5.20 -8.55 0.71
C VAL A 265 4.17 -9.42 0.00
N LYS A 266 3.53 -10.33 0.72
CA LYS A 266 2.45 -11.17 0.19
C LYS A 266 1.25 -10.36 -0.29
N LYS A 267 0.83 -9.34 0.46
CA LYS A 267 -0.24 -8.44 0.02
C LYS A 267 0.14 -7.64 -1.23
N LEU A 268 1.37 -7.11 -1.29
CA LEU A 268 1.88 -6.41 -2.47
C LEU A 268 1.96 -7.33 -3.69
N PHE A 269 2.41 -8.57 -3.50
CA PHE A 269 2.41 -9.61 -4.53
C PHE A 269 1.02 -9.81 -5.11
N HIS A 270 0.01 -10.04 -4.26
CA HIS A 270 -1.35 -10.25 -4.73
C HIS A 270 -1.90 -9.02 -5.45
N PHE A 271 -1.59 -7.82 -4.95
CA PHE A 271 -2.06 -6.58 -5.56
C PHE A 271 -1.52 -6.36 -6.98
N PHE A 272 -0.23 -6.64 -7.23
CA PHE A 272 0.41 -6.35 -8.51
C PHE A 272 0.48 -7.54 -9.48
N VAL A 273 0.58 -8.77 -8.98
CA VAL A 273 0.90 -9.94 -9.81
C VAL A 273 -0.35 -10.76 -10.13
N CYS A 274 -0.91 -11.44 -9.13
CA CYS A 274 -2.04 -12.35 -9.32
C CYS A 274 -2.86 -12.57 -8.04
N ASP A 275 -4.15 -12.88 -8.20
CA ASP A 275 -5.01 -13.23 -7.07
C ASP A 275 -4.80 -14.68 -6.61
N GLU A 276 -4.55 -15.59 -7.55
CA GLU A 276 -4.34 -17.02 -7.31
C GLU A 276 -3.28 -17.59 -8.27
N PRO A 277 -2.57 -18.67 -7.88
CA PRO A 277 -2.65 -19.37 -6.59
C PRO A 277 -1.90 -18.64 -5.47
N GLU A 278 -2.08 -19.13 -4.25
CA GLU A 278 -1.33 -18.71 -3.08
C GLU A 278 0.18 -18.97 -3.28
N PRO A 279 1.06 -17.97 -3.10
CA PRO A 279 2.49 -18.19 -3.21
C PRO A 279 3.01 -18.93 -1.97
N ASP A 280 3.91 -19.89 -2.20
CA ASP A 280 4.66 -20.53 -1.11
C ASP A 280 5.61 -19.50 -0.46
N ASP A 281 5.90 -19.69 0.83
CA ASP A 281 6.75 -18.78 1.60
C ASP A 281 8.16 -18.60 1.00
N ASP A 282 8.75 -19.70 0.51
CA ASP A 282 10.05 -19.70 -0.17
C ASP A 282 10.01 -18.94 -1.50
N PHE A 283 8.84 -18.90 -2.16
CA PHE A 283 8.68 -18.17 -3.41
C PHE A 283 8.82 -16.66 -3.21
N LEU A 284 8.32 -16.14 -2.08
CA LEU A 284 8.39 -14.71 -1.76
C LEU A 284 9.67 -14.31 -1.05
N GLN A 285 10.50 -15.26 -0.60
CA GLN A 285 11.68 -14.98 0.22
C GLN A 285 12.61 -13.91 -0.40
N PRO A 286 12.91 -13.90 -1.72
CA PRO A 286 13.75 -12.85 -2.30
C PRO A 286 13.17 -11.42 -2.17
N LEU A 287 11.83 -11.28 -2.18
CA LEU A 287 11.17 -9.99 -1.96
C LEU A 287 11.13 -9.62 -0.47
N VAL A 288 11.00 -10.62 0.41
CA VAL A 288 11.09 -10.42 1.87
C VAL A 288 12.48 -9.94 2.25
N ASP A 289 13.53 -10.54 1.70
CA ASP A 289 14.92 -10.14 1.95
C ASP A 289 15.20 -8.71 1.47
N GLU A 290 14.66 -8.32 0.29
CA GLU A 290 14.73 -6.95 -0.21
C GLU A 290 13.99 -5.98 0.73
N PHE A 291 12.80 -6.35 1.20
CA PHE A 291 12.03 -5.51 2.12
C PHE A 291 12.77 -5.29 3.43
N VAL A 292 13.36 -6.33 4.03
CA VAL A 292 14.12 -6.23 5.28
C VAL A 292 15.41 -5.44 5.09
N SER A 293 16.20 -5.75 4.07
CA SER A 293 17.49 -5.10 3.81
C SER A 293 17.37 -3.62 3.43
N SER A 294 16.24 -3.22 2.83
CA SER A 294 15.90 -1.82 2.54
C SER A 294 15.24 -1.09 3.72
N ASN A 295 15.30 -1.66 4.93
CA ASN A 295 14.67 -1.12 6.14
C ASN A 295 13.15 -0.92 5.98
N HIS A 296 12.49 -1.92 5.40
CA HIS A 296 11.05 -1.92 5.09
C HIS A 296 10.62 -0.79 4.15
N SER A 297 11.43 -0.51 3.12
CA SER A 297 11.06 0.44 2.06
C SER A 297 10.07 -0.20 1.09
N VAL A 298 8.85 0.35 1.06
CA VAL A 298 7.78 -0.11 0.16
C VAL A 298 8.19 0.08 -1.31
N LYS A 299 8.87 1.19 -1.61
CA LYS A 299 9.34 1.50 -2.97
C LYS A 299 10.23 0.37 -3.53
N HIS A 300 11.19 -0.13 -2.76
CA HIS A 300 12.15 -1.13 -3.26
C HIS A 300 11.45 -2.42 -3.69
N VAL A 301 10.52 -2.92 -2.87
CA VAL A 301 9.74 -4.13 -3.18
C VAL A 301 8.86 -3.91 -4.41
N ILE A 302 8.18 -2.77 -4.51
CA ILE A 302 7.31 -2.47 -5.65
C ILE A 302 8.12 -2.37 -6.95
N MET A 303 9.27 -1.69 -6.92
CA MET A 303 10.16 -1.60 -8.07
C MET A 303 10.62 -3.00 -8.49
N ARG A 304 11.06 -3.83 -7.53
CA ARG A 304 11.48 -5.21 -7.78
C ARG A 304 10.37 -6.03 -8.42
N ILE A 305 9.12 -5.92 -7.95
CA ILE A 305 7.97 -6.61 -8.54
C ILE A 305 7.73 -6.13 -9.97
N LEU A 306 7.60 -4.82 -10.19
CA LEU A 306 7.14 -4.26 -11.47
C LEU A 306 8.17 -4.37 -12.60
N THR A 307 9.45 -4.62 -12.28
CA THR A 307 10.52 -4.86 -13.26
C THR A 307 10.99 -6.31 -13.29
N SER A 308 10.35 -7.20 -12.51
CA SER A 308 10.74 -8.61 -12.42
C SER A 308 10.41 -9.41 -13.68
N ARG A 309 11.16 -10.51 -13.86
CA ARG A 309 10.90 -11.50 -14.91
C ARG A 309 9.48 -12.05 -14.83
N LEU A 310 9.01 -12.43 -13.64
CA LEU A 310 7.67 -12.97 -13.44
C LEU A 310 6.60 -11.97 -13.86
N PHE A 311 6.70 -10.72 -13.41
CA PHE A 311 5.70 -9.70 -13.71
C PHE A 311 5.63 -9.40 -15.22
N LEU A 312 6.77 -9.27 -15.89
CA LEU A 312 6.84 -9.00 -17.33
C LEU A 312 6.74 -10.26 -18.21
N SER A 313 6.49 -11.41 -17.60
CA SER A 313 6.38 -12.68 -18.32
C SER A 313 5.05 -12.84 -19.06
N GLY A 314 5.03 -13.76 -20.03
CA GLY A 314 3.78 -14.19 -20.66
C GLY A 314 2.79 -14.85 -19.69
N TRP A 315 3.28 -15.38 -18.55
CA TRP A 315 2.44 -15.99 -17.52
C TRP A 315 1.57 -14.97 -16.81
N CYS A 316 2.12 -13.80 -16.42
CA CYS A 316 1.41 -12.79 -15.61
C CYS A 316 0.27 -12.10 -16.39
N ILE A 317 0.30 -12.14 -17.72
CA ILE A 317 -0.73 -11.53 -18.57
C ILE A 317 -2.09 -12.22 -18.33
N GLY A 318 -3.03 -11.46 -17.77
CA GLY A 318 -4.39 -11.92 -17.48
C GLY A 318 -4.54 -12.68 -16.15
N LYS A 319 -3.57 -12.59 -15.23
CA LYS A 319 -3.58 -13.32 -13.94
C LYS A 319 -4.20 -12.58 -12.75
N LYS A 320 -4.67 -11.35 -12.97
CA LYS A 320 -5.37 -10.59 -11.92
C LYS A 320 -6.73 -10.15 -12.43
N VAL A 321 -7.71 -10.28 -11.56
CA VAL A 321 -9.03 -9.69 -11.69
C VAL A 321 -8.94 -8.21 -11.30
N ARG A 322 -9.49 -7.34 -12.15
CA ARG A 322 -9.58 -5.91 -11.88
C ARG A 322 -10.62 -5.66 -10.79
N SER A 323 -10.27 -4.84 -9.80
CA SER A 323 -11.26 -4.30 -8.87
C SER A 323 -12.26 -3.38 -9.59
N PRO A 324 -13.43 -3.09 -9.01
CA PRO A 324 -14.41 -2.17 -9.61
C PRO A 324 -13.82 -0.79 -9.93
N VAL A 325 -12.94 -0.26 -9.07
CA VAL A 325 -12.28 1.04 -9.27
C VAL A 325 -11.34 0.98 -10.47
N GLU A 326 -10.50 -0.05 -10.55
CA GLU A 326 -9.57 -0.22 -11.68
C GLU A 326 -10.33 -0.39 -13.00
N LEU A 327 -11.40 -1.20 -13.01
CA LEU A 327 -12.21 -1.41 -14.19
C LEU A 327 -12.85 -0.10 -14.69
N ALA A 328 -13.40 0.70 -13.78
CA ALA A 328 -14.00 1.98 -14.11
C ALA A 328 -12.97 2.99 -14.65
N MET A 329 -11.80 3.08 -14.02
CA MET A 329 -10.76 4.02 -14.45
C MET A 329 -10.15 3.61 -15.81
N GLU A 330 -9.88 2.32 -16.01
CA GLU A 330 -9.39 1.80 -17.29
C GLU A 330 -10.39 2.06 -18.43
N PHE A 331 -11.69 1.91 -18.18
CA PHE A 331 -12.72 2.25 -19.15
C PHE A 331 -12.68 3.74 -19.50
N LEU A 332 -12.59 4.63 -18.50
CA LEU A 332 -12.51 6.07 -18.70
C LEU A 332 -11.23 6.52 -19.43
N HIS A 333 -10.11 5.81 -19.28
CA HIS A 333 -8.87 6.06 -20.05
C HIS A 333 -8.95 5.62 -21.50
N SER A 334 -9.84 4.69 -21.82
CA SER A 334 -9.98 4.14 -23.17
C SER A 334 -10.91 4.94 -24.09
N MET A 335 -11.75 5.81 -23.51
CA MET A 335 -12.60 6.78 -24.21
C MET A 335 -11.82 8.05 -24.55
#